data_AF-A0A2E1DLT6-F1
#
_entry.id   AF-A0A2E1DLT6-F1
#
_cell.length_a   1.000
_cell.length_b   1.000
_cell.length_c   1.000
_cell.angle_alpha   90.00
_cell.angle_beta   90.00
_cell.angle_gamma   90.00
#
_symmetry.space_group_name_H-M   'P 1'
#
loop_
_entity.id
_entity.type
_entity.pdbx_description
1 polymer ?
#
loop_
_entity_poly.entity_id
_entity_poly.type
_entity_poly.pdbx_seq_one_letter_code
_entity_poly.pdbx_strand_id
1 'polypeptide(L)' 'MKWMGLTGVSWLPATVIPVGMIDGLPVGVQIAGPFLEDRTSLAVGRFLLKELGGFRKPEGF' A
#
# COMPACT_ATOMS: atom_id res chain seq x y z
N MET A 1 -19.46 1.56 -2.18
CA MET A 1 -18.06 1.87 -2.55
C MET A 1 -17.16 1.43 -1.40
N LYS A 2 -16.13 0.60 -1.63
CA LYS A 2 -15.08 0.32 -0.62
C LYS A 2 -13.97 1.38 -0.76
N TRP A 3 -13.07 1.49 0.23
CA TRP A 3 -12.04 2.54 0.28
C TRP A 3 -11.16 2.59 -0.99
N MET A 4 -10.80 1.42 -1.54
CA MET A 4 -10.04 1.31 -2.80
C MET A 4 -10.75 1.89 -4.02
N GLY A 5 -12.08 1.98 -3.99
CA GLY A 5 -12.88 2.39 -5.14
C GLY A 5 -12.67 3.85 -5.51
N LEU A 6 -12.45 4.73 -4.53
CA LEU A 6 -12.37 6.18 -4.75
C LEU A 6 -11.21 6.53 -5.70
N THR A 7 -10.01 6.03 -5.43
CA THR A 7 -8.85 6.28 -6.30
C THR A 7 -9.02 5.65 -7.67
N GLY A 8 -9.66 4.48 -7.75
CA GLY A 8 -9.90 3.77 -9.00
C GLY A 8 -10.84 4.51 -9.95
N VAL A 9 -11.97 5.04 -9.45
CA VAL A 9 -12.92 5.81 -10.30
C VAL A 9 -12.43 7.21 -10.61
N SER A 10 -11.53 7.75 -9.79
CA SER A 10 -10.94 9.09 -9.99
C SER A 10 -9.64 9.07 -10.81
N TRP A 11 -9.20 7.90 -11.28
CA TRP A 11 -7.93 7.74 -12.02
C TRP A 11 -6.71 8.30 -11.28
N LEU A 12 -6.74 8.25 -9.94
CA LEU A 12 -5.64 8.71 -9.10
C LEU A 12 -4.65 7.56 -8.85
N PRO A 13 -3.34 7.86 -8.79
CA PRO A 13 -2.34 6.88 -8.38
C PRO A 13 -2.68 6.25 -7.02
N ALA A 14 -2.53 4.94 -6.94
CA ALA A 14 -2.80 4.16 -5.73
C ALA A 14 -1.75 3.06 -5.56
N THR A 15 -0.90 3.19 -4.55
CA THR A 15 0.11 2.16 -4.18
C THR A 15 -0.37 1.42 -2.94
N VAL A 16 -0.20 0.09 -2.91
CA VAL A 16 -0.46 -0.72 -1.72
C VAL A 16 0.84 -1.36 -1.25
N ILE A 17 1.13 -1.24 0.04
CA ILE A 17 2.28 -1.90 0.68
C ILE A 17 1.81 -2.74 1.87
N PRO A 18 2.53 -3.82 2.24
CA PRO A 18 2.32 -4.51 3.50
C PRO A 18 2.75 -3.62 4.68
N VAL A 19 2.00 -3.67 5.78
CA VAL A 19 2.29 -2.90 7.00
C VAL A 19 2.39 -3.77 8.26
N GLY A 20 2.06 -5.05 8.16
CA GLY A 20 2.18 -5.99 9.28
C GLY A 20 1.21 -7.16 9.17
N MET A 21 0.96 -7.79 10.31
CA MET A 21 0.07 -8.94 10.45
C MET A 21 -0.93 -8.68 11.58
N ILE A 22 -2.19 -9.05 11.37
CA ILE A 22 -3.22 -9.06 12.42
C ILE A 22 -3.88 -10.44 12.38
N ASP A 23 -3.93 -11.12 13.52
CA ASP A 23 -4.48 -12.49 13.64
C ASP A 23 -3.92 -13.49 12.62
N GLY A 24 -2.62 -13.37 12.31
CA GLY A 24 -1.93 -14.23 11.35
C GLY A 24 -2.20 -13.89 9.88
N LEU A 25 -3.00 -12.86 9.59
CA LEU A 25 -3.30 -12.41 8.23
C LEU A 25 -2.50 -11.16 7.85
N PRO A 26 -1.98 -11.07 6.61
CA PRO A 26 -1.25 -9.89 6.14
C PRO A 26 -2.18 -8.70 5.99
N VAL A 27 -1.74 -7.56 6.52
CA VAL A 27 -2.45 -6.28 6.41
C VAL A 27 -1.63 -5.32 5.57
N GLY A 28 -2.31 -4.60 4.67
CA GLY A 28 -1.71 -3.58 3.81
C GLY A 28 -2.37 -2.22 3.98
N VAL A 29 -1.67 -1.18 3.58
CA VAL A 29 -2.19 0.20 3.51
C VAL A 29 -2.20 0.68 2.06
N GLN A 30 -3.25 1.40 1.69
CA GLN A 30 -3.35 2.08 0.40
C GLN A 30 -2.91 3.54 0.52
N ILE A 31 -2.03 3.96 -0.36
CA ILE A 31 -1.50 5.32 -0.46
C ILE A 31 -2.06 5.94 -1.73
N ALA A 32 -2.99 6.88 -1.58
CA ALA A 32 -3.52 7.68 -2.67
C ALA A 32 -2.57 8.85 -2.97
N GLY A 33 -2.21 9.04 -4.24
CA GLY A 33 -1.40 10.16 -4.72
C GLY A 33 -2.22 11.15 -5.56
N PRO A 34 -1.72 12.39 -5.76
CA PRO A 34 -2.27 13.32 -6.75
C PRO A 34 -2.17 12.77 -8.18
N PHE A 35 -2.93 13.35 -9.10
CA PHE A 35 -2.90 12.98 -10.52
C PHE A 35 -1.47 13.06 -11.09
N LEU A 36 -1.03 11.99 -11.77
CA LEU A 36 0.32 11.82 -12.35
C LEU A 36 1.49 11.74 -11.35
N GLU A 37 1.22 11.59 -10.05
CA GLU A 37 2.23 11.48 -9.01
C GLU A 37 2.50 10.04 -8.52
N ASP A 38 2.54 9.06 -9.42
CA ASP A 38 2.86 7.66 -9.10
C ASP A 38 4.18 7.52 -8.33
N ARG A 39 5.19 8.32 -8.71
CA ARG A 39 6.50 8.34 -8.04
C ARG A 39 6.40 8.79 -6.59
N THR A 40 5.54 9.76 -6.28
CA THR A 40 5.32 10.24 -4.90
C THR A 40 4.68 9.14 -4.07
N SER A 41 3.63 8.50 -4.58
CA SER A 41 2.95 7.38 -3.90
C SER A 41 3.91 6.21 -3.61
N LEU A 42 4.76 5.86 -4.59
CA LEU A 42 5.81 4.84 -4.42
C LEU A 42 6.90 5.24 -3.42
N ALA A 43 7.30 6.51 -3.40
CA ALA A 43 8.31 7.02 -2.46
C ALA A 43 7.82 6.94 -1.01
N VAL A 44 6.57 7.34 -0.76
CA VAL A 44 5.92 7.16 0.56
C VAL A 44 5.83 5.67 0.91
N GLY A 45 5.44 4.83 -0.06
CA GLY A 45 5.39 3.38 0.14
C GLY A 45 6.74 2.80 0.54
N ARG A 46 7.83 3.23 -0.10
CA ARG A 46 9.19 2.79 0.25
C ARG A 46 9.61 3.23 1.65
N PHE A 47 9.27 4.46 2.04
CA PHE A 47 9.55 4.97 3.38
C PHE A 47 8.84 4.13 4.45
N LEU A 48 7.52 3.95 4.31
CA LEU A 48 6.73 3.17 5.25
C LEU A 48 7.18 1.71 5.30
N LEU A 49 7.44 1.09 4.16
CA LEU A 49 7.92 -0.29 4.09
C LEU A 49 9.24 -0.47 4.86
N LYS A 50 10.16 0.51 4.77
CA LYS A 50 11.43 0.49 5.50
C LYS A 50 11.21 0.60 7.02
N GLU A 51 10.36 1.53 7.46
CA GLU A 51 10.10 1.77 8.88
C GLU A 51 9.30 0.63 9.54
N LEU A 52 8.46 -0.07 8.78
CA LEU A 52 7.59 -1.14 9.29
C LEU A 52 8.18 -2.55 9.19
N GLY A 53 9.48 -2.68 8.88
CA GLY A 53 10.17 -3.96 8.86
C GLY A 53 10.03 -4.77 7.55
N GLY A 54 9.49 -4.14 6.50
CA GLY A 54 9.48 -4.70 5.15
C GLY A 54 8.42 -5.77 4.89
N PHE A 55 8.56 -6.44 3.74
CA PHE A 55 7.71 -7.56 3.38
C PHE A 55 8.18 -8.83 4.09
N ARG A 56 7.27 -9.47 4.83
CA ARG A 56 7.47 -10.82 5.37
C ARG A 56 6.80 -11.84 4.45
N LYS A 57 7.59 -12.75 3.89
CA LYS A 57 7.08 -13.85 3.07
C LYS A 57 6.13 -14.72 3.90
N PRO A 58 4.92 -15.05 3.41
CA PRO A 58 4.03 -16.00 4.07
C PRO A 58 4.66 -17.40 4.14
N GLU A 59 4.41 -18.14 5.21
CA GLU A 59 4.85 -19.54 5.33
C GLU A 59 4.13 -20.42 4.30
N GLY A 60 4.86 -21.34 3.66
CA GLY A 60 4.27 -22.31 2.70
C GLY A 60 4.28 -21.90 1.22
N PHE A 61 4.93 -20.80 0.87
CA PHE A 61 5.26 -20.39 -0.52
C PHE A 61 6.78 -20.31 -0.69
#